data_AF-A0A8S3QGJ4-F1
#
_entry.id   AF-A0A8S3QGJ4-F1
#
_cell.length_a   1.000
_cell.length_b   1.000
_cell.length_c   1.000
_cell.angle_alpha   90.00
_cell.angle_beta   90.00
_cell.angle_gamma   90.00
#
_symmetry.space_group_name_H-M   'P 1'
#
loop_
_entity.id
_entity.type
_entity.pdbx_description
1 polymer ?
#
loop_
_entity_poly.entity_id
_entity_poly.type
_entity_poly.pdbx_seq_one_letter_code
_entity_poly.pdbx_strand_id
1 'polypeptide(L)'
;MDTCIICNDDIQNGSKTVELREKGSIGINNASIERGDTIVARSGQLVHLHCRRSYVNPLVIKGLKRKSTSPAPLATPPTLRSEKQFSFQEDCLFCGNSTIETTAKRKLFDVHAVQTTEFQTTVEQICIERKDEWATEVKGRIEFARDLHAVDALYHSSCSTNFRTGKNVPQLFSPKSDKSQIKRGRPNTNDQHFLKVLDFLEDNDDEQLTIKDLVDRMKALCGDEAYSQPYMKQKVQEHYGSSILITELNGKPKCSNIPTDCVYYNSQLL
;
A
#
# COMPACT_ATOMS: atom_id res chain seq x y z
N MET A 1 31.23 -19.41 -17.74
CA MET A 1 30.11 -19.42 -16.79
C MET A 1 29.42 -18.09 -16.97
N ASP A 2 28.17 -18.12 -17.40
CA ASP A 2 27.40 -16.88 -17.60
C ASP A 2 26.90 -16.41 -16.24
N THR A 3 27.22 -15.17 -15.89
CA THR A 3 26.83 -14.54 -14.61
C THR A 3 25.87 -13.39 -14.87
N CYS A 4 24.92 -13.19 -13.97
CA CYS A 4 23.97 -12.08 -14.06
C CYS A 4 24.69 -10.75 -13.78
N ILE A 5 24.67 -9.81 -14.72
CA ILE A 5 25.31 -8.49 -14.59
C ILE A 5 24.71 -7.59 -13.48
N ILE A 6 23.58 -7.97 -12.87
CA ILE A 6 22.89 -7.19 -11.83
C ILE A 6 23.26 -7.68 -10.43
N CYS A 7 23.30 -9.00 -10.19
CA CYS A 7 23.63 -9.57 -8.88
C CYS A 7 24.99 -10.29 -8.83
N ASN A 8 25.68 -10.43 -9.96
CA ASN A 8 26.92 -11.18 -10.15
C ASN A 8 26.85 -12.69 -9.78
N ASP A 9 25.65 -13.24 -9.61
CA ASP A 9 25.44 -14.67 -9.38
C ASP A 9 25.32 -15.47 -10.69
N ASP A 10 25.50 -16.79 -10.59
CA ASP A 10 25.37 -17.71 -11.72
C ASP A 10 23.95 -17.74 -12.31
N ILE A 11 23.86 -17.68 -13.63
CA ILE A 11 22.63 -17.77 -14.41
C ILE A 11 21.95 -19.15 -14.26
N GLN A 12 22.71 -20.20 -13.96
CA GLN A 12 22.22 -21.58 -13.82
C GLN A 12 21.67 -21.93 -12.42
N ASN A 13 21.56 -20.96 -11.50
CA ASN A 13 21.10 -21.18 -10.11
C ASN A 13 19.58 -21.45 -9.97
N GLY A 14 18.95 -22.09 -10.95
CA GLY A 14 17.51 -22.44 -10.94
C GLY A 14 16.53 -21.27 -11.04
N SER A 15 17.01 -20.04 -11.10
CA SER A 15 16.19 -18.84 -11.29
C SER A 15 15.85 -18.64 -12.76
N LYS A 16 14.63 -18.19 -13.08
CA LYS A 16 14.25 -17.89 -14.46
C LYS A 16 15.16 -16.80 -15.04
N THR A 17 15.74 -17.06 -16.20
CA THR A 17 16.67 -16.16 -16.88
C THR A 17 16.06 -15.64 -18.17
N VAL A 18 16.43 -14.41 -18.54
CA VAL A 18 15.98 -13.77 -19.78
C VAL A 18 17.19 -13.18 -20.50
N GLU A 19 17.20 -13.32 -21.82
CA GLU A 19 18.18 -12.67 -22.69
C GLU A 19 17.78 -11.22 -22.92
N LEU A 20 18.71 -10.31 -22.67
CA LEU A 20 18.51 -8.89 -22.87
C LEU A 20 18.48 -8.58 -24.36
N ARG A 21 17.31 -8.17 -24.84
CA ARG A 21 17.18 -7.47 -26.13
C ARG A 21 17.64 -6.03 -25.99
N GLU A 22 17.82 -5.33 -27.11
CA GLU A 22 18.29 -3.94 -27.16
C GLU A 22 17.54 -3.00 -26.19
N LYS A 23 16.20 -3.09 -26.16
CA LYS A 23 15.36 -2.34 -25.21
C LYS A 23 15.63 -2.72 -23.75
N GLY A 24 15.86 -4.00 -23.48
CA GLY A 24 16.18 -4.50 -22.14
C GLY A 24 17.52 -3.97 -21.62
N SER A 25 18.53 -3.90 -22.49
CA SER A 25 19.82 -3.29 -22.15
C SER A 25 19.71 -1.78 -21.91
N ILE A 26 18.94 -1.06 -22.72
CA ILE A 26 18.72 0.39 -22.53
C ILE A 26 18.06 0.67 -21.18
N GLY A 27 17.02 -0.09 -20.81
CA GLY A 27 16.31 0.09 -19.54
C GLY A 27 17.21 -0.12 -18.31
N ILE A 28 18.11 -1.11 -18.36
CA ILE A 28 19.07 -1.36 -17.28
C ILE A 28 20.13 -0.25 -17.22
N ASN A 29 20.63 0.21 -18.37
CA ASN A 29 21.61 1.31 -18.42
C ASN A 29 21.02 2.61 -17.88
N ASN A 30 19.78 2.94 -18.25
CA ASN A 30 19.07 4.10 -17.71
C ASN A 30 18.88 3.99 -16.19
N ALA A 31 18.46 2.83 -15.70
CA ALA A 31 18.34 2.58 -14.26
C ALA A 31 19.69 2.68 -13.53
N SER A 32 20.79 2.25 -14.16
CA SER A 32 22.14 2.39 -13.61
C SER A 32 22.57 3.85 -13.48
N ILE A 33 22.34 4.65 -14.53
CA ILE A 33 22.61 6.10 -14.52
C ILE A 33 21.79 6.77 -13.42
N GLU A 34 20.51 6.41 -13.28
CA GLU A 34 19.64 6.99 -12.26
C GLU A 34 20.01 6.62 -10.83
N ARG A 35 20.61 5.44 -10.63
CA ARG A 35 21.10 4.96 -9.33
C ARG A 35 22.51 5.47 -9.00
N GLY A 36 23.28 5.87 -10.01
CA GLY A 36 24.70 6.18 -9.86
C GLY A 36 25.60 4.93 -9.87
N ASP A 37 25.09 3.82 -10.40
CA ASP A 37 25.81 2.54 -10.49
C ASP A 37 26.62 2.48 -11.81
N THR A 38 27.65 1.62 -11.86
CA THR A 38 28.53 1.44 -13.03
C THR A 38 28.14 0.25 -13.93
N ILE A 39 26.89 -0.21 -13.87
CA ILE A 39 26.43 -1.37 -14.63
C ILE A 39 26.20 -0.97 -16.10
N VAL A 40 26.82 -1.72 -17.01
CA VAL A 40 26.65 -1.55 -18.47
C VAL A 40 26.13 -2.84 -19.07
N ALA A 41 24.84 -2.84 -19.39
CA ALA A 41 24.14 -3.92 -20.07
C ALA A 41 24.27 -3.79 -21.59
N ARG A 42 24.47 -4.94 -22.27
CA ARG A 42 24.50 -5.09 -23.73
C ARG A 42 23.44 -6.10 -24.19
N SER A 43 23.00 -5.96 -25.43
CA SER A 43 22.12 -6.96 -26.05
C SER A 43 22.82 -8.33 -26.13
N GLY A 44 22.06 -9.40 -25.92
CA GLY A 44 22.55 -10.78 -25.90
C GLY A 44 23.04 -11.27 -24.54
N GLN A 45 23.03 -10.44 -23.49
CA GLN A 45 23.42 -10.87 -22.14
C GLN A 45 22.26 -11.52 -21.38
N LEU A 46 22.56 -12.55 -20.59
CA LEU A 46 21.58 -13.22 -19.73
C LEU A 46 21.51 -12.57 -18.34
N VAL A 47 20.30 -12.32 -17.86
CA VAL A 47 20.05 -11.85 -16.49
C VAL A 47 18.92 -12.64 -15.84
N HIS A 48 18.90 -12.74 -14.52
CA HIS A 48 17.72 -13.27 -13.84
C HIS A 48 16.55 -12.32 -14.03
N LEU A 49 15.37 -12.88 -14.30
CA LEU A 49 14.14 -12.13 -14.52
C LEU A 49 13.80 -11.23 -13.31
N HIS A 50 13.98 -11.77 -12.10
CA HIS A 50 13.75 -11.03 -10.86
C HIS A 50 14.72 -9.85 -10.71
N CYS A 51 16.00 -10.05 -11.01
CA CYS A 51 17.02 -9.00 -10.94
C CYS A 51 16.68 -7.86 -11.90
N ARG A 52 16.29 -8.17 -13.15
CA ARG A 52 15.83 -7.16 -14.11
C ARG A 52 14.63 -6.38 -13.55
N ARG A 53 13.56 -7.08 -13.11
CA ARG A 53 12.34 -6.46 -12.59
C ARG A 53 12.59 -5.53 -11.41
N SER A 54 13.40 -5.98 -10.44
CA SER A 54 13.71 -5.20 -9.24
C SER A 54 14.62 -4.01 -9.53
N TYR A 55 15.61 -4.19 -10.42
CA TYR A 55 16.59 -3.16 -10.72
C TYR A 55 16.00 -1.98 -11.50
N VAL A 56 15.15 -2.25 -12.49
CA VAL A 56 14.51 -1.21 -13.32
C VAL A 56 13.25 -0.60 -12.68
N ASN A 57 12.84 -1.05 -11.49
CA ASN A 57 11.63 -0.57 -10.84
C ASN A 57 11.74 0.91 -10.41
N PRO A 58 10.91 1.82 -10.94
CA PRO A 58 11.00 3.25 -10.65
C PRO A 58 10.69 3.61 -9.19
N LEU A 59 9.92 2.80 -8.47
CA LEU A 59 9.64 3.02 -7.04
C LEU A 59 10.89 2.78 -6.19
N VAL A 60 11.68 1.75 -6.53
CA VAL A 60 12.93 1.43 -5.85
C VAL A 60 13.96 2.53 -6.13
N ILE A 61 14.08 2.97 -7.38
CA ILE A 61 14.99 4.05 -7.80
C ILE A 61 14.65 5.37 -7.09
N LYS A 62 13.38 5.78 -7.07
CA LYS A 62 12.93 7.01 -6.36
C LYS A 62 13.16 6.92 -4.84
N GLY A 63 13.02 5.74 -4.25
CA GLY A 63 13.31 5.49 -2.84
C GLY A 63 14.78 5.73 -2.48
N LEU A 64 15.71 5.36 -3.36
CA LEU A 64 17.15 5.56 -3.16
C LEU A 64 17.57 7.03 -3.31
N LYS A 65 16.95 7.79 -4.23
CA LYS A 65 17.19 9.24 -4.39
C LYS A 65 16.81 10.04 -3.14
N ARG A 66 15.71 9.67 -2.46
CA ARG A 66 15.32 10.30 -1.18
C ARG A 66 16.32 10.10 -0.05
N LYS A 67 17.15 9.06 -0.14
CA LYS A 67 18.18 8.72 0.86
C LYS A 67 19.53 9.36 0.57
N SER A 68 19.77 9.80 -0.66
CA SER A 68 21.05 10.35 -1.13
C SER A 68 21.04 11.88 -1.33
N THR A 69 19.88 12.53 -1.50
CA THR A 69 19.77 13.99 -1.67
C THR A 69 19.44 14.74 -0.37
N SER A 70 20.13 14.43 0.72
CA SER A 70 20.15 15.29 1.91
C SER A 70 21.58 15.77 2.16
N PRO A 71 21.89 17.08 2.02
CA PRO A 71 22.98 17.64 2.80
C PRO A 71 22.67 17.31 4.26
N ALA A 72 23.65 16.77 4.99
CA ALA A 72 23.52 16.49 6.41
C ALA A 72 22.81 17.66 7.10
N PRO A 73 21.58 17.46 7.64
CA PRO A 73 21.09 18.40 8.62
C PRO A 73 22.11 18.37 9.74
N LEU A 74 22.63 19.55 10.11
CA LEU A 74 23.31 19.76 11.37
C LEU A 74 22.61 18.90 12.41
N ALA A 75 23.36 17.99 13.03
CA ALA A 75 22.84 17.07 14.02
C ALA A 75 22.01 17.88 15.02
N THR A 76 20.69 17.86 14.86
CA THR A 76 19.83 18.05 15.99
C THR A 76 20.27 16.96 16.95
N PRO A 77 20.67 17.30 18.18
CA PRO A 77 20.97 16.28 19.16
C PRO A 77 19.79 15.32 19.16
N PRO A 78 20.01 14.00 19.31
CA PRO A 78 18.92 13.05 19.44
C PRO A 78 17.99 13.63 20.49
N THR A 79 16.79 14.02 20.08
CA THR A 79 15.82 14.58 21.00
C THR A 79 15.67 13.49 22.04
N LEU A 80 16.16 13.75 23.25
CA LEU A 80 15.92 12.87 24.39
C LEU A 80 14.42 12.60 24.35
N ARG A 81 14.05 11.33 24.41
CA ARG A 81 12.67 10.86 24.41
C ARG A 81 12.02 11.34 25.71
N SER A 82 11.80 12.65 25.87
CA SER A 82 10.70 13.14 26.66
C SER A 82 9.48 12.61 25.91
N GLU A 83 8.91 11.53 26.44
CA GLU A 83 7.63 10.99 26.01
C GLU A 83 6.70 12.19 25.80
N LYS A 84 6.16 12.35 24.57
CA LYS A 84 5.12 13.33 24.33
C LYS A 84 4.03 13.04 25.35
N GLN A 85 3.83 13.94 26.31
CA GLN A 85 2.78 13.79 27.31
C GLN A 85 1.42 13.86 26.59
N PHE A 86 0.51 12.95 26.95
CA PHE A 86 -0.83 12.93 26.40
C PHE A 86 -1.54 14.25 26.72
N SER A 87 -2.06 14.92 25.70
CA SER A 87 -2.86 16.14 25.86
C SER A 87 -4.33 15.85 25.55
N PHE A 88 -5.23 16.10 26.50
CA PHE A 88 -6.68 15.92 26.29
C PHE A 88 -7.24 16.81 25.17
N GLN A 89 -6.59 17.95 24.91
CA GLN A 89 -7.03 18.95 23.93
C GLN A 89 -6.45 18.70 22.53
N GLU A 90 -5.42 17.86 22.40
CA GLU A 90 -4.76 17.62 21.12
C GLU A 90 -4.78 16.16 20.71
N ASP A 91 -4.80 15.24 21.67
CA ASP A 91 -4.74 13.80 21.44
C ASP A 91 -6.11 13.15 21.73
N CYS A 92 -6.48 12.17 20.90
CA CYS A 92 -7.74 11.46 21.05
C CYS A 92 -7.73 10.58 22.32
N LEU A 93 -8.75 10.77 23.17
CA LEU A 93 -8.99 10.00 24.40
C LEU A 93 -8.81 8.49 24.21
N PHE A 94 -9.31 7.93 23.11
CA PHE A 94 -9.29 6.49 22.87
C PHE A 94 -7.99 5.98 22.26
N CYS A 95 -7.46 6.61 21.20
CA CYS A 95 -6.31 6.05 20.48
C CYS A 95 -4.96 6.68 20.84
N GLY A 96 -4.95 7.84 21.51
CA GLY A 96 -3.71 8.54 21.87
C GLY A 96 -3.03 9.28 20.73
N ASN A 97 -3.59 9.24 19.51
CA ASN A 97 -3.04 9.96 18.36
C ASN A 97 -3.56 11.38 18.33
N SER A 98 -2.75 12.29 17.77
CA SER A 98 -3.13 13.68 17.51
C SER A 98 -4.40 13.75 16.68
N THR A 99 -5.30 14.63 17.10
CA THR A 99 -6.55 14.99 16.43
C THR A 99 -6.36 16.04 15.34
N ILE A 100 -5.21 16.75 15.36
CA ILE A 100 -4.87 17.85 14.44
C ILE A 100 -4.11 17.32 13.21
N GLU A 101 -3.36 16.22 13.38
CA GLU A 101 -2.45 15.70 12.35
C GLU A 101 -3.18 14.79 11.35
N THR A 102 -4.00 15.38 10.48
CA THR A 102 -4.47 14.70 9.26
C THR A 102 -3.98 15.42 8.03
N THR A 103 -3.02 14.78 7.36
CA THR A 103 -2.58 15.08 5.99
C THR A 103 -3.78 15.43 5.11
N ALA A 104 -3.69 16.59 4.47
CA ALA A 104 -4.65 17.16 3.52
C ALA A 104 -5.39 16.10 2.71
N LYS A 105 -6.63 15.76 3.13
CA LYS A 105 -7.78 15.17 2.37
C LYS A 105 -8.73 14.31 3.21
N ARG A 106 -8.41 13.95 4.47
CA ARG A 106 -9.39 13.26 5.35
C ARG A 106 -9.98 14.24 6.36
N LYS A 107 -11.17 14.72 6.02
CA LYS A 107 -12.16 15.47 6.80
C LYS A 107 -11.76 15.80 8.25
N LEU A 108 -11.58 17.10 8.51
CA LEU A 108 -11.59 17.81 9.80
C LEU A 108 -12.86 17.57 10.67
N PHE A 109 -13.74 16.63 10.28
CA PHE A 109 -15.11 16.48 10.77
C PHE A 109 -15.33 15.23 11.65
N ASP A 110 -14.29 14.47 11.98
CA ASP A 110 -14.43 13.24 12.77
C ASP A 110 -13.97 13.42 14.23
N VAL A 111 -13.75 14.64 14.71
CA VAL A 111 -13.29 14.92 16.08
C VAL A 111 -14.41 15.59 16.88
N HIS A 112 -14.68 15.09 18.09
CA HIS A 112 -15.68 15.62 19.01
C HIS A 112 -15.07 15.85 20.39
N ALA A 113 -15.54 16.88 21.08
CA ALA A 113 -15.25 17.09 22.49
C ALA A 113 -16.22 16.31 23.37
N VAL A 114 -15.77 15.89 24.55
CA VAL A 114 -16.63 15.31 25.57
C VAL A 114 -17.49 16.42 26.17
N GLN A 115 -18.81 16.29 26.07
CA GLN A 115 -19.76 17.32 26.50
C GLN A 115 -20.50 16.98 27.79
N THR A 116 -20.50 15.71 28.22
CA THR A 116 -21.33 15.26 29.34
C THR A 116 -20.60 14.27 30.24
N THR A 117 -20.95 14.29 31.52
CA THR A 117 -20.51 13.29 32.50
C THR A 117 -21.12 11.92 32.23
N GLU A 118 -22.32 11.85 31.65
CA GLU A 118 -22.92 10.57 31.19
C GLU A 118 -22.06 9.86 30.15
N PHE A 119 -21.40 10.61 29.25
CA PHE A 119 -20.46 10.03 28.30
C PHE A 119 -19.31 9.35 29.04
N GLN A 120 -18.74 10.02 30.04
CA GLN A 120 -17.66 9.47 30.86
C GLN A 120 -18.11 8.19 31.58
N THR A 121 -19.24 8.21 32.29
CA THR A 121 -19.78 7.04 32.99
C THR A 121 -20.00 5.85 32.05
N THR A 122 -20.50 6.12 30.84
CA THR A 122 -20.70 5.08 29.82
C THR A 122 -19.36 4.46 29.38
N VAL A 123 -18.34 5.28 29.16
CA VAL A 123 -17.01 4.80 28.75
C VAL A 123 -16.33 4.04 29.89
N GLU A 124 -16.45 4.49 31.14
CA GLU A 124 -15.94 3.78 32.33
C GLU A 124 -16.57 2.39 32.46
N GLN A 125 -17.90 2.29 32.28
CA GLN A 125 -18.61 1.01 32.32
C GLN A 125 -18.09 0.05 31.24
N ILE A 126 -17.87 0.54 30.03
CA ILE A 126 -17.27 -0.26 28.94
C ILE A 126 -15.85 -0.71 29.32
N CYS A 127 -15.05 0.14 29.99
CA CYS A 127 -13.72 -0.25 30.44
C CYS A 127 -13.79 -1.43 31.44
N ILE A 128 -14.76 -1.40 32.36
CA ILE A 128 -15.01 -2.47 33.34
C ILE A 128 -15.44 -3.77 32.66
N GLU A 129 -16.24 -3.68 31.60
CA GLU A 129 -16.74 -4.85 30.86
C GLU A 129 -15.68 -5.49 29.96
N ARG A 130 -14.91 -4.69 29.21
CA ARG A 130 -13.94 -5.17 28.23
C ARG A 130 -12.69 -5.79 28.85
N LYS A 131 -12.12 -5.15 29.88
CA LYS A 131 -10.91 -5.59 30.59
C LYS A 131 -9.71 -5.92 29.69
N ASP A 132 -9.55 -5.23 28.56
CA ASP A 132 -8.39 -5.34 27.66
C ASP A 132 -7.35 -4.23 27.92
N GLU A 133 -6.18 -4.32 27.29
CA GLU A 133 -5.12 -3.29 27.41
C GLU A 133 -5.62 -1.91 26.96
N TRP A 134 -6.49 -1.88 25.94
CA TRP A 134 -7.08 -0.65 25.44
C TRP A 134 -7.99 0.00 26.48
N ALA A 135 -8.87 -0.77 27.11
CA ALA A 135 -9.72 -0.32 28.21
C ALA A 135 -8.91 0.15 29.42
N THR A 136 -7.81 -0.53 29.73
CA THR A 136 -6.92 -0.17 30.84
C THR A 136 -6.30 1.22 30.62
N GLU A 137 -5.77 1.46 29.42
CA GLU A 137 -5.19 2.76 29.06
C GLU A 137 -6.24 3.87 29.07
N VAL A 138 -7.40 3.65 28.44
CA VAL A 138 -8.49 4.65 28.40
C VAL A 138 -8.97 4.97 29.82
N LYS A 139 -9.15 3.95 30.68
CA LYS A 139 -9.52 4.14 32.09
C LYS A 139 -8.48 4.97 32.84
N GLY A 140 -7.19 4.70 32.64
CA GLY A 140 -6.11 5.49 33.24
C GLY A 140 -6.18 6.97 32.87
N ARG A 141 -6.52 7.29 31.62
CA ARG A 141 -6.72 8.68 31.16
C ARG A 141 -7.92 9.34 31.83
N ILE A 142 -9.02 8.60 31.96
CA ILE A 142 -10.24 9.10 32.64
C ILE A 142 -9.94 9.37 34.13
N GLU A 143 -9.28 8.45 34.81
CA GLU A 143 -8.90 8.60 36.22
C GLU A 143 -7.94 9.78 36.44
N PHE A 144 -7.02 10.01 35.49
CA PHE A 144 -6.11 11.15 35.54
C PHE A 144 -6.82 12.50 35.35
N ALA A 145 -7.74 12.60 34.37
CA ALA A 145 -8.52 13.81 34.12
C ALA A 145 -9.54 14.10 35.22
N ARG A 146 -10.09 13.06 35.86
CA ARG A 146 -11.25 13.07 36.77
C ARG A 146 -12.56 13.50 36.10
N ASP A 147 -12.55 14.63 35.39
CA ASP A 147 -13.67 15.17 34.63
C ASP A 147 -13.22 15.44 33.19
N LEU A 148 -13.67 14.59 32.26
CA LEU A 148 -13.33 14.70 30.84
C LEU A 148 -13.91 15.96 30.18
N HIS A 149 -15.07 16.42 30.64
CA HIS A 149 -15.71 17.61 30.08
C HIS A 149 -14.94 18.86 30.51
N ALA A 150 -14.50 18.93 31.76
CA ALA A 150 -13.74 20.07 32.29
C ALA A 150 -12.35 20.25 31.66
N VAL A 151 -11.73 19.17 31.15
CA VAL A 151 -10.42 19.24 30.46
C VAL A 151 -10.53 19.37 28.94
N ASP A 152 -11.74 19.60 28.43
CA ASP A 152 -12.04 19.68 26.99
C ASP A 152 -11.51 18.47 26.20
N ALA A 153 -11.69 17.26 26.76
CA ALA A 153 -11.16 16.05 26.16
C ALA A 153 -11.72 15.80 24.75
N LEU A 154 -10.84 15.56 23.78
CA LEU A 154 -11.20 15.29 22.39
C LEU A 154 -11.13 13.80 22.05
N TYR A 155 -11.92 13.38 21.07
CA TYR A 155 -11.89 12.03 20.54
C TYR A 155 -12.31 11.95 19.07
N HIS A 156 -11.80 10.95 18.35
CA HIS A 156 -12.32 10.61 17.02
C HIS A 156 -13.67 9.88 17.13
N SER A 157 -14.68 10.28 16.36
CA SER A 157 -16.01 9.64 16.32
C SER A 157 -15.89 8.15 15.99
N SER A 158 -15.03 7.84 15.01
CA SER A 158 -14.69 6.45 14.67
C SER A 158 -14.05 5.69 15.83
N CYS A 159 -13.16 6.30 16.62
CA CYS A 159 -12.55 5.66 17.79
C CYS A 159 -13.56 5.37 18.90
N SER A 160 -14.50 6.28 19.18
CA SER A 160 -15.58 6.05 20.16
C SER A 160 -16.46 4.85 19.75
N THR A 161 -16.86 4.80 18.47
CA THR A 161 -17.66 3.70 17.93
C THR A 161 -16.90 2.36 17.99
N ASN A 162 -15.63 2.37 17.60
CA ASN A 162 -14.77 1.19 17.64
C ASN A 162 -14.55 0.68 19.07
N PHE A 163 -14.35 1.60 20.03
CA PHE A 163 -14.19 1.26 21.44
C PHE A 163 -15.45 0.59 22.02
N ARG A 164 -16.62 1.17 21.76
CA ARG A 164 -17.93 0.63 22.18
C ARG A 164 -18.22 -0.74 21.57
N THR A 165 -17.88 -0.93 20.29
CA THR A 165 -18.20 -2.17 19.55
C THR A 165 -17.11 -3.25 19.62
N GLY A 166 -15.93 -2.93 20.15
CA GLY A 166 -14.77 -3.82 20.17
C GLY A 166 -14.16 -4.15 18.82
N LYS A 167 -14.47 -3.35 17.80
CA LYS A 167 -13.90 -3.50 16.46
C LYS A 167 -12.67 -2.59 16.33
N ASN A 168 -11.73 -2.96 15.47
CA ASN A 168 -10.58 -2.12 15.09
C ASN A 168 -9.78 -1.55 16.28
N VAL A 169 -9.40 -2.40 17.24
CA VAL A 169 -8.50 -2.02 18.34
C VAL A 169 -7.24 -1.35 17.77
N PRO A 170 -6.81 -0.17 18.28
CA PRO A 170 -5.61 0.49 17.81
C PRO A 170 -4.39 -0.44 17.92
N GLN A 171 -3.45 -0.30 16.97
CA GLN A 171 -2.27 -1.18 16.91
C GLN A 171 -1.45 -1.15 18.20
N LEU A 172 -1.43 0.00 18.90
CA LEU A 172 -0.75 0.17 20.19
C LEU A 172 -1.25 -0.80 21.27
N PHE A 173 -2.53 -1.18 21.22
CA PHE A 173 -3.20 -2.04 22.20
C PHE A 173 -3.59 -3.40 21.60
N SER A 174 -3.18 -3.66 20.36
CA SER A 174 -3.35 -4.97 19.77
C SER A 174 -2.32 -5.90 20.40
N PRO A 175 -2.71 -7.10 20.88
CA PRO A 175 -1.73 -8.03 21.43
C PRO A 175 -0.64 -8.25 20.39
N LYS A 176 0.62 -8.04 20.80
CA LYS A 176 1.81 -8.24 19.96
C LYS A 176 1.94 -9.73 19.66
N SER A 177 1.16 -10.25 18.72
CA SER A 177 1.55 -11.46 18.03
C SER A 177 2.76 -11.11 17.17
N ASP A 178 3.84 -11.90 17.22
CA ASP A 178 5.02 -11.82 16.33
C ASP A 178 4.69 -11.98 14.82
N LYS A 179 3.42 -11.84 14.44
CA LYS A 179 2.95 -11.83 13.07
C LYS A 179 2.87 -10.39 12.60
N SER A 180 3.97 -9.99 11.97
CA SER A 180 4.02 -9.00 10.88
C SER A 180 2.64 -8.70 10.28
N GLN A 181 2.25 -7.43 10.31
CA GLN A 181 1.21 -6.87 9.44
C GLN A 181 -0.01 -7.78 9.23
N ILE A 182 -0.90 -7.88 10.22
CA ILE A 182 -2.26 -8.35 9.95
C ILE A 182 -2.93 -7.27 9.10
N LYS A 183 -2.82 -7.46 7.77
CA LYS A 183 -3.61 -6.78 6.75
C LYS A 183 -5.08 -6.90 7.14
N ARG A 184 -5.79 -5.77 7.17
CA ARG A 184 -7.22 -5.74 7.44
C ARG A 184 -7.95 -6.52 6.34
N GLY A 185 -8.73 -7.51 6.74
CA GLY A 185 -9.63 -8.29 5.88
C GLY A 185 -9.23 -9.77 5.72
N ARG A 186 -10.23 -10.63 5.49
CA ARG A 186 -10.05 -11.99 4.93
C ARG A 186 -9.03 -11.89 3.79
N PRO A 187 -8.05 -12.81 3.64
CA PRO A 187 -7.17 -12.78 2.48
C PRO A 187 -8.07 -12.74 1.25
N ASN A 188 -8.06 -11.61 0.56
CA ASN A 188 -8.85 -11.46 -0.65
C ASN A 188 -8.14 -12.34 -1.67
N THR A 189 -8.56 -13.60 -1.75
CA THR A 189 -8.08 -14.56 -2.76
C THR A 189 -8.11 -13.91 -4.13
N ASN A 190 -9.10 -13.05 -4.38
CA ASN A 190 -9.24 -12.29 -5.61
C ASN A 190 -8.08 -11.30 -5.86
N ASP A 191 -7.48 -10.70 -4.82
CA ASP A 191 -6.29 -9.86 -4.99
C ASP A 191 -5.06 -10.67 -5.40
N GLN A 192 -4.93 -11.90 -4.88
CA GLN A 192 -3.85 -12.81 -5.29
C GLN A 192 -4.06 -13.32 -6.72
N HIS A 193 -5.30 -13.62 -7.10
CA HIS A 193 -5.64 -13.99 -8.47
C HIS A 193 -5.42 -12.81 -9.43
N PHE A 194 -5.74 -11.58 -9.00
CA PHE A 194 -5.48 -10.37 -9.76
C PHE A 194 -3.98 -10.16 -10.02
N LEU A 195 -3.12 -10.32 -9.02
CA LEU A 195 -1.66 -10.22 -9.22
C LEU A 195 -1.14 -11.25 -10.25
N LYS A 196 -1.66 -12.48 -10.25
CA LYS A 196 -1.31 -13.49 -11.26
C LYS A 196 -1.78 -13.13 -12.68
N VAL A 197 -2.92 -12.43 -12.79
CA VAL A 197 -3.40 -11.89 -14.07
C VAL A 197 -2.50 -10.75 -14.54
N LEU A 198 -1.98 -9.93 -13.62
CA LEU A 198 -1.00 -8.89 -13.95
C LEU A 198 0.36 -9.46 -14.36
N ASP A 199 0.85 -10.48 -13.68
CA ASP A 199 2.07 -11.19 -14.10
C ASP A 199 1.93 -11.72 -15.54
N PHE A 200 0.75 -12.24 -15.90
CA PHE A 200 0.46 -12.67 -17.27
C PHE A 200 0.46 -11.51 -18.26
N LEU A 201 -0.11 -10.36 -17.90
CA LEU A 201 -0.08 -9.16 -18.74
C LEU A 201 1.36 -8.64 -18.95
N GLU A 202 2.23 -8.73 -17.94
CA GLU A 202 3.64 -8.37 -18.05
C GLU A 202 4.47 -9.41 -18.83
N ASP A 203 4.11 -10.69 -18.74
CA ASP A 203 4.78 -11.79 -19.43
C ASP A 203 4.43 -11.85 -20.94
N ASN A 204 3.35 -11.18 -21.36
CA ASN A 204 2.89 -11.10 -22.76
C ASN A 204 2.80 -9.62 -23.20
N ASP A 205 3.83 -8.82 -22.87
CA ASP A 205 3.89 -7.38 -23.18
C ASP A 205 4.05 -7.07 -24.69
N ASP A 206 4.29 -8.10 -25.49
CA ASP A 206 4.36 -8.10 -26.95
C ASP A 206 3.03 -8.44 -27.65
N GLU A 207 2.01 -8.88 -26.90
CA GLU A 207 0.68 -9.22 -27.43
C GLU A 207 -0.39 -8.17 -27.06
N GLN A 208 -1.34 -7.94 -27.98
CA GLN A 208 -2.51 -7.10 -27.67
C GLN A 208 -3.53 -7.91 -26.86
N LEU A 209 -3.61 -7.64 -25.56
CA LEU A 209 -4.60 -8.24 -24.67
C LEU A 209 -5.79 -7.30 -24.47
N THR A 210 -6.99 -7.85 -24.40
CA THR A 210 -8.20 -7.08 -24.05
C THR A 210 -8.53 -7.20 -22.57
N ILE A 211 -9.33 -6.26 -22.05
CA ILE A 211 -9.88 -6.37 -20.68
C ILE A 211 -10.66 -7.68 -20.50
N LYS A 212 -11.31 -8.16 -21.57
CA LYS A 212 -12.01 -9.45 -21.56
C LYS A 212 -11.04 -10.61 -21.35
N ASP A 213 -9.89 -10.61 -22.02
CA ASP A 213 -8.89 -11.68 -21.87
C ASP A 213 -8.36 -11.74 -20.43
N LEU A 214 -8.16 -10.58 -19.79
CA LEU A 214 -7.77 -10.50 -18.37
C LEU A 214 -8.86 -11.05 -17.45
N VAL A 215 -10.14 -10.75 -17.71
CA VAL A 215 -11.27 -11.29 -16.95
C VAL A 215 -11.41 -12.79 -17.15
N ASP A 216 -11.30 -13.29 -18.39
CA ASP A 216 -11.41 -14.72 -18.68
C ASP A 216 -10.23 -15.50 -18.07
N ARG A 217 -9.04 -14.87 -18.01
CA ARG A 217 -7.90 -15.41 -17.26
C ARG A 217 -8.14 -15.44 -15.76
N MET A 218 -8.78 -14.40 -15.21
CA MET A 218 -9.17 -14.39 -13.80
C MET A 218 -10.23 -15.45 -13.49
N LYS A 219 -11.21 -15.64 -14.38
CA LYS A 219 -12.21 -16.72 -14.29
C LYS A 219 -11.58 -18.10 -14.29
N ALA A 220 -10.51 -18.32 -15.05
CA ALA A 220 -9.78 -19.58 -15.01
C ALA A 220 -9.12 -19.86 -13.64
N LEU A 221 -8.85 -18.81 -12.85
CA LEU A 221 -8.21 -18.93 -11.53
C LEU A 221 -9.22 -19.02 -10.37
N CYS A 222 -10.36 -18.33 -10.46
CA CYS A 222 -11.33 -18.22 -9.34
C CYS A 222 -12.81 -18.37 -9.74
N GLY A 223 -13.10 -18.78 -10.98
CA GLY A 223 -14.47 -19.02 -11.45
C GLY A 223 -15.34 -17.76 -11.42
N ASP A 224 -16.53 -17.89 -10.84
CA ASP A 224 -17.54 -16.80 -10.76
C ASP A 224 -17.13 -15.65 -9.83
N GLU A 225 -16.07 -15.81 -9.02
CA GLU A 225 -15.52 -14.72 -8.19
C GLU A 225 -14.62 -13.75 -8.99
N ALA A 226 -14.44 -13.99 -10.29
CA ALA A 226 -13.68 -13.11 -11.15
C ALA A 226 -14.30 -11.72 -11.25
N TYR A 227 -13.44 -10.72 -11.45
CA TYR A 227 -13.89 -9.34 -11.61
C TYR A 227 -14.75 -9.16 -12.86
N SER A 228 -15.71 -8.23 -12.77
CA SER A 228 -16.39 -7.74 -13.96
C SER A 228 -15.42 -6.93 -14.84
N GLN A 229 -15.69 -6.85 -16.14
CA GLN A 229 -14.84 -6.08 -17.07
C GLN A 229 -14.64 -4.61 -16.64
N PRO A 230 -15.68 -3.87 -16.22
CA PRO A 230 -15.49 -2.49 -15.74
C PRO A 230 -14.59 -2.42 -14.50
N TYR A 231 -14.74 -3.37 -13.59
CA TYR A 231 -13.94 -3.41 -12.36
C TYR A 231 -12.48 -3.83 -12.63
N MET A 232 -12.27 -4.78 -13.55
CA MET A 232 -10.94 -5.14 -14.04
C MET A 232 -10.24 -3.95 -14.69
N LYS A 233 -10.93 -3.20 -15.56
CA LYS A 233 -10.40 -1.97 -16.18
C LYS A 233 -9.97 -0.95 -15.13
N GLN A 234 -10.83 -0.67 -14.16
CA GLN A 234 -10.53 0.22 -13.05
C GLN A 234 -9.30 -0.27 -12.26
N LYS A 235 -9.24 -1.55 -11.89
CA LYS A 235 -8.15 -2.11 -11.09
C LYS A 235 -6.81 -2.09 -11.81
N VAL A 236 -6.81 -2.38 -13.10
CA VAL A 236 -5.61 -2.29 -13.95
C VAL A 236 -5.12 -0.85 -14.07
N GLN A 237 -6.04 0.13 -14.24
CA GLN A 237 -5.70 1.56 -14.25
C GLN A 237 -5.18 2.04 -12.88
N GLU A 238 -5.76 1.58 -11.77
CA GLU A 238 -5.28 1.88 -10.42
C GLU A 238 -3.85 1.35 -10.20
N HIS A 239 -3.54 0.17 -10.74
CA HIS A 239 -2.23 -0.48 -10.54
C HIS A 239 -1.10 0.19 -11.34
N TYR A 240 -1.33 0.46 -12.64
CA TYR A 240 -0.29 0.97 -13.53
C TYR A 240 -0.35 2.49 -13.78
N GLY A 241 -1.47 3.14 -13.42
CA GLY A 241 -1.70 4.56 -13.63
C GLY A 241 -1.53 4.93 -15.10
N SER A 242 -0.60 5.86 -15.37
CA SER A 242 -0.29 6.35 -16.72
C SER A 242 0.61 5.42 -17.53
N SER A 243 1.14 4.35 -16.94
CA SER A 243 2.04 3.39 -17.60
C SER A 243 1.31 2.36 -18.45
N ILE A 244 -0.03 2.45 -18.49
CA ILE A 244 -0.89 1.57 -19.27
C ILE A 244 -1.80 2.40 -20.18
N LEU A 245 -1.90 1.99 -21.44
CA LEU A 245 -2.72 2.61 -22.46
C LEU A 245 -3.89 1.68 -22.75
N ILE A 246 -5.10 2.09 -22.34
CA ILE A 246 -6.32 1.35 -22.63
C ILE A 246 -7.07 2.09 -23.73
N THR A 247 -7.28 1.45 -24.88
CA THR A 247 -7.95 2.03 -26.03
C THR A 247 -9.15 1.19 -26.45
N GLU A 248 -10.25 1.85 -26.78
CA GLU A 248 -11.46 1.18 -27.27
C GLU A 248 -11.23 0.71 -28.72
N LEU A 249 -11.51 -0.57 -29.01
CA LEU A 249 -11.53 -1.04 -30.41
C LEU A 249 -12.77 -0.48 -31.11
N ASN A 250 -12.58 0.49 -31.99
CA ASN A 250 -13.64 0.97 -32.89
C ASN A 250 -13.93 -0.03 -34.01
N GLY A 251 -14.68 -1.09 -33.70
CA GLY A 251 -15.33 -1.98 -34.66
C GLY A 251 -16.85 -1.93 -34.47
N LYS A 252 -17.60 -1.54 -35.51
CA LYS A 252 -19.08 -1.38 -35.46
C LYS A 252 -19.80 -2.64 -34.92
N PRO A 253 -20.92 -2.48 -34.20
CA PRO A 253 -21.52 -3.53 -33.40
C PRO A 253 -22.43 -4.44 -34.23
N LYS A 254 -22.40 -5.75 -33.94
CA LYS A 254 -23.58 -6.61 -34.08
C LYS A 254 -23.66 -7.53 -32.86
N CYS A 255 -24.65 -7.23 -32.01
CA CYS A 255 -25.17 -8.07 -30.91
C CYS A 255 -24.23 -8.32 -29.71
N SER A 256 -23.83 -7.26 -28.98
CA SER A 256 -23.74 -7.21 -27.52
C SER A 256 -23.14 -5.86 -27.11
N ASN A 257 -23.86 -5.08 -26.31
CA ASN A 257 -23.49 -3.71 -25.93
C ASN A 257 -22.39 -3.68 -24.85
N ILE A 258 -21.15 -4.05 -25.17
CA ILE A 258 -19.98 -3.74 -24.32
C ILE A 258 -18.77 -3.45 -25.22
N PRO A 259 -18.13 -2.26 -25.13
CA PRO A 259 -16.90 -1.95 -25.87
C PRO A 259 -15.78 -2.91 -25.47
N THR A 260 -15.13 -3.53 -26.46
CA THR A 260 -13.91 -4.31 -26.27
C THR A 260 -12.72 -3.36 -26.17
N ASP A 261 -12.26 -3.15 -24.94
CA ASP A 261 -11.09 -2.32 -24.67
C ASP A 261 -9.81 -3.15 -24.81
N CYS A 262 -8.92 -2.73 -25.71
CA CYS A 262 -7.55 -3.21 -25.75
C CYS A 262 -6.73 -2.56 -24.64
N VAL A 263 -5.87 -3.37 -24.04
CA VAL A 263 -4.93 -2.98 -22.99
C VAL A 263 -3.52 -3.10 -23.56
N TYR A 264 -2.81 -1.98 -23.58
CA TYR A 264 -1.42 -1.90 -23.96
C TYR A 264 -0.61 -1.51 -22.74
N TYR A 265 0.40 -2.31 -22.40
CA TYR A 265 1.43 -1.86 -21.48
C TYR A 265 2.33 -0.87 -22.24
N ASN A 266 2.20 0.43 -21.95
CA ASN A 266 2.90 1.45 -22.71
C ASN A 266 4.21 1.82 -22.02
N SER A 267 5.30 1.17 -22.43
CA SER A 267 6.66 1.47 -21.96
C SER A 267 7.28 2.75 -22.58
N GLN A 268 6.51 3.59 -23.29
CA GLN A 268 7.02 4.76 -24.05
C GLN A 268 6.67 6.16 -23.48
N LEU A 269 6.41 6.32 -22.19
CA LEU A 269 6.25 7.65 -21.56
C LEU A 269 7.26 7.94 -20.43
N LEU A 270 8.45 7.36 -20.50
CA LEU A 270 9.63 7.79 -19.72
C LEU A 270 10.87 7.86 -20.62
#